data_AF-A0A8H7NH95-F1
#
_entry.id   AF-A0A8H7NH95-F1
#
_cell.length_a   1.000
_cell.length_b   1.000
_cell.length_c   1.000
_cell.angle_alpha   90.00
_cell.angle_beta   90.00
_cell.angle_gamma   90.00
#
_symmetry.space_group_name_H-M   'P 1'
#
loop_
_entity.id
_entity.type
_entity.pdbx_description
1 polymer ?
#
loop_
_entity_poly.entity_id
_entity_poly.type
_entity_poly.pdbx_seq_one_letter_code
_entity_poly.pdbx_strand_id
1 'polypeptide(L)' 'MAEYSRIPTAAQLQLENFQLHISEEKVDEFKRLLRLSKLAPKTYESLQTDGRFGITHEWISKGKEYWENK' A
#
# COMPACT_ATOMS: atom_id res chain seq x y z
N MET A 1 7.58 17.83 17.26
CA MET A 1 6.24 17.22 17.15
C MET A 1 5.28 17.64 18.26
N ALA A 2 5.73 18.06 19.45
CA ALA A 2 4.84 18.39 20.59
C ALA A 2 3.95 19.64 20.41
N GLU A 3 4.27 20.56 19.49
CA GLU A 3 3.53 21.83 19.37
C GLU A 3 2.11 21.68 18.81
N TYR A 4 1.85 20.68 17.96
CA TYR A 4 0.56 20.50 17.30
C TYR A 4 -0.31 19.40 17.92
N SER A 5 0.18 18.71 18.96
CA SER A 5 -0.54 17.61 19.63
C SER A 5 -1.32 18.04 20.87
N ARG A 6 -1.42 19.36 21.13
CA ARG A 6 -2.15 19.88 22.31
C ARG A 6 -3.65 19.70 22.13
N ILE A 7 -4.25 18.93 23.02
CA ILE A 7 -5.69 18.70 23.04
C ILE A 7 -6.39 19.95 23.59
N PRO A 8 -7.42 20.50 22.91
CA PRO A 8 -8.19 21.61 23.44
C PRO A 8 -8.83 21.27 24.77
N THR A 9 -8.82 22.21 25.72
CA THR A 9 -9.33 21.99 27.09
C THR A 9 -10.82 21.65 27.14
N ALA A 10 -11.59 22.08 26.13
CA ALA A 10 -13.02 21.77 26.00
C ALA A 10 -13.31 20.36 25.44
N ALA A 11 -12.28 19.59 25.06
CA ALA A 11 -12.47 18.25 24.52
C ALA A 11 -13.05 17.31 25.59
N GLN A 12 -14.16 16.67 25.26
CA GLN A 12 -14.85 15.71 26.15
C GLN A 12 -14.35 14.27 25.94
N LEU A 13 -13.73 13.99 24.78
CA LEU A 13 -13.18 12.69 24.44
C LEU A 13 -11.72 12.60 24.92
N GLN A 14 -11.37 11.51 25.58
CA GLN A 14 -9.97 11.19 25.86
C GLN A 14 -9.30 10.69 24.58
N LEU A 15 -8.28 11.42 24.12
CA LEU A 15 -7.50 11.04 22.95
C LEU A 15 -6.24 10.30 23.39
N GLU A 16 -5.99 9.16 22.77
CA GLU A 16 -4.75 8.43 22.94
C GLU A 16 -3.77 8.80 21.82
N ASN A 17 -2.50 8.99 22.20
CA ASN A 17 -1.45 9.20 21.22
C ASN A 17 -1.23 7.91 20.43
N PHE A 18 -1.40 8.00 19.12
CA PHE A 18 -1.11 6.90 18.22
C PHE A 18 0.19 7.19 17.44
N GLN A 19 1.07 6.19 17.41
CA GLN A 19 2.23 6.19 16.54
C GLN A 19 2.18 4.93 15.68
N LEU A 20 2.23 5.09 14.35
CA LEU A 20 2.32 3.97 13.45
C LEU A 20 3.69 3.29 13.62
N HIS A 21 3.67 2.03 14.04
CA HIS A 21 4.86 1.20 14.12
C HIS A 21 4.58 -0.14 13.42
N ILE A 22 5.31 -0.41 12.34
CA ILE A 22 5.27 -1.68 11.63
C ILE A 22 6.59 -2.39 11.90
N SER A 23 6.54 -3.62 12.38
CA SER A 23 7.76 -4.42 12.62
C SER A 23 8.44 -4.74 11.29
N GLU A 24 9.77 -4.82 11.30
CA GLU A 24 10.57 -5.20 10.13
C GLU A 24 10.13 -6.57 9.58
N GLU A 25 9.80 -7.52 10.47
CA GLU A 25 9.27 -8.83 10.13
C GLU A 25 8.04 -8.75 9.21
N LYS A 26 7.08 -7.85 9.50
CA LYS A 26 5.87 -7.69 8.67
C LYS A 26 6.19 -7.08 7.31
N VAL A 27 7.19 -6.21 7.25
CA VAL A 27 7.66 -5.63 5.97
C VAL A 27 8.33 -6.71 5.13
N ASP A 28 9.16 -7.55 5.75
CA ASP A 28 9.82 -8.67 5.08
C ASP A 28 8.82 -9.73 4.59
N GLU A 29 7.82 -10.05 5.41
CA GLU A 29 6.73 -10.95 5.04
C GLU A 29 5.97 -10.39 3.84
N PHE A 30 5.61 -9.11 3.86
CA PHE A 30 4.98 -8.44 2.71
C PHE A 30 5.81 -8.60 1.43
N LYS A 31 7.12 -8.33 1.49
CA LYS A 31 8.00 -8.48 0.31
C LYS A 31 8.09 -9.93 -0.17
N ARG A 32 8.07 -10.92 0.73
CA ARG A 32 8.04 -12.35 0.37
C ARG A 32 6.73 -12.72 -0.33
N LEU A 33 5.60 -12.33 0.23
CA LEU A 33 4.28 -12.58 -0.36
C LEU A 33 4.14 -11.91 -1.72
N LEU A 34 4.64 -10.68 -1.84
CA LEU A 34 4.66 -9.96 -3.10
C LEU A 34 5.46 -10.72 -4.16
N ARG A 35 6.68 -11.20 -3.83
CA ARG A 35 7.51 -12.01 -4.75
C ARG A 35 6.81 -13.27 -5.23
N LEU A 36 6.16 -14.00 -4.32
CA LEU A 36 5.46 -15.25 -4.63
C LEU A 36 4.14 -15.06 -5.40
N SER A 37 3.56 -13.86 -5.35
CA SER A 37 2.30 -13.57 -6.05
C SER A 37 2.49 -13.59 -7.56
N LYS A 38 1.80 -14.51 -8.24
CA LYS A 38 1.85 -14.65 -9.70
C LYS A 38 1.01 -13.57 -10.38
N LEU A 39 1.48 -13.08 -11.52
CA LEU A 39 0.68 -12.22 -12.38
C LEU A 39 -0.19 -13.08 -13.31
N ALA A 40 -1.39 -12.59 -13.60
CA ALA A 40 -2.24 -13.18 -14.64
C ALA A 40 -1.54 -13.11 -16.00
N PRO A 41 -1.79 -14.06 -16.92
CA PRO A 41 -1.27 -13.95 -18.28
C PRO A 41 -1.85 -12.70 -18.98
N LYS A 42 -1.20 -12.27 -20.06
CA LYS A 42 -1.75 -11.21 -20.92
C LYS A 42 -3.04 -11.69 -21.59
N THR A 43 -4.09 -10.89 -21.48
CA THR A 43 -5.42 -11.14 -22.06
C THR A 43 -5.84 -9.95 -22.93
N TYR A 44 -6.92 -10.09 -23.70
CA TYR A 44 -7.47 -8.99 -24.48
C TYR A 44 -7.80 -7.76 -23.60
N GLU A 45 -8.42 -8.00 -22.46
CA GLU A 45 -8.87 -6.98 -21.50
C GLU A 45 -7.70 -6.24 -20.87
N SER A 46 -6.68 -6.97 -20.43
CA SER A 46 -5.51 -6.41 -19.72
C SER A 46 -4.55 -5.64 -20.63
N LEU A 47 -4.76 -5.69 -21.95
CA LEU A 47 -4.04 -4.89 -22.95
C LEU A 47 -4.75 -3.58 -23.31
N GLN A 48 -5.99 -3.37 -22.86
CA GLN A 48 -6.73 -2.13 -23.15
C GLN A 48 -6.24 -0.99 -22.26
N THR A 49 -5.59 0.01 -22.85
CA THR A 49 -4.96 1.13 -22.12
C THR A 49 -5.93 2.21 -21.66
N ASP A 50 -7.17 2.17 -22.13
CA ASP A 50 -8.21 3.11 -21.72
C ASP A 50 -8.94 2.71 -20.44
N GLY A 51 -8.51 1.61 -19.81
CA GLY A 51 -9.01 1.18 -18.50
C GLY A 51 -10.44 0.67 -18.50
N ARG A 52 -11.06 0.45 -19.66
CA ARG A 52 -12.47 0.03 -19.76
C ARG A 52 -12.76 -1.32 -19.10
N PHE A 53 -11.72 -2.14 -18.87
CA PHE A 53 -11.79 -3.44 -18.22
C PHE A 53 -10.97 -3.54 -16.93
N GLY A 54 -10.56 -2.40 -16.37
CA GLY A 54 -9.75 -2.33 -15.15
C GLY A 54 -8.27 -2.10 -15.41
N ILE A 55 -7.42 -2.60 -14.50
CA ILE A 55 -5.98 -2.39 -14.55
C ILE A 55 -5.33 -3.16 -15.71
N THR A 56 -4.35 -2.54 -16.34
CA THR A 56 -3.59 -3.19 -17.41
C THR A 56 -2.54 -4.15 -16.84
N HIS A 57 -2.17 -5.16 -17.64
CA HIS A 57 -1.07 -6.04 -17.30
C HIS A 57 0.23 -5.24 -17.14
N GLU A 58 0.45 -4.20 -17.95
CA GLU A 58 1.63 -3.34 -17.83
C GLU A 58 1.68 -2.61 -16.49
N TRP A 59 0.56 -2.02 -16.06
CA TRP A 59 0.49 -1.27 -14.81
C TRP A 59 0.78 -2.16 -13.60
N ILE A 60 0.17 -3.35 -13.54
CA ILE A 60 0.37 -4.26 -12.41
C ILE A 60 1.77 -4.88 -12.40
N SER A 61 2.37 -5.16 -13.57
CA SER A 61 3.75 -5.63 -13.67
C SER A 61 4.73 -4.60 -13.13
N LYS A 62 4.60 -3.33 -13.55
CA LYS A 62 5.46 -2.24 -13.06
C LYS A 62 5.24 -1.94 -11.58
N GLY A 63 3.99 -2.01 -11.10
CA GLY A 63 3.66 -1.82 -9.69
C GLY A 63 4.31 -2.89 -8.80
N LYS A 64 4.24 -4.17 -9.21
CA LYS A 64 4.92 -5.27 -8.52
C LYS A 64 6.44 -5.07 -8.51
N GLU A 65 7.05 -4.75 -9.64
CA GLU A 65 8.50 -4.48 -9.73
C GLU A 65 8.93 -3.31 -8.84
N TYR A 66 8.14 -2.23 -8.80
CA TYR A 66 8.41 -1.08 -7.95
C TYR A 66 8.41 -1.47 -6.47
N TRP A 67 7.40 -2.23 -6.02
CA TRP A 67 7.29 -2.65 -4.62
C TRP A 67 8.30 -3.73 -4.21
N GLU A 68 8.82 -4.52 -5.15
CA GLU A 68 9.86 -5.53 -4.85
C GLU A 68 11.25 -4.90 -4.66
N ASN A 69 11.51 -3.75 -5.30
CA ASN A 69 12.84 -3.13 -5.37
C ASN A 69 12.98 -1.83 -4.53
N LYS A 70 11.89 -1.32 -3.97
CA LYS A 70 11.88 -0.20 -3.03
C LYS A 70 11.79 -0.69 -1.59
#